data_AF-A0A847DD44-F1
#
_entry.id   AF-A0A847DD44-F1
#
_cell.length_a   1.000
_cell.length_b   1.000
_cell.length_c   1.000
_cell.angle_alpha   90.00
_cell.angle_beta   90.00
_cell.angle_gamma   90.00
#
_symmetry.space_group_name_H-M   'P 1'
#
loop_
_entity.id
_entity.type
_entity.pdbx_description
1 polymer ?
#
loop_
_entity_poly.entity_id
_entity_poly.type
_entity_poly.pdbx_seq_one_letter_code
_entity_poly.pdbx_strand_id
1 'polypeptide(L)'
;MKIVKIGIFAAIVFLFSTTSFAYTSGHCDRECLVKMMKDYLAALVAHNPSAVPFDQYVKYTQNTAEIPVGYGLWETASGGPSEFQVYAADPVNQQVVALVMMKENKNEDILLGVRLAIRRGKISEAEHHVVKSNEITINNLQKPRPGLVEDIKPEDRTPRNLMFDIGLAYYDSLTGEDGTLAPYALECQRRENGGISVGGPKEAPRDFAPPEGVDPEMMKLGKALSLAPNTCEGQITAGVWGYISEIRNRRLLVIDEQKGLAVGFSNLYHDSKLKEMKLKGIPGVDTVPAFQGTFNMPAIHFFKIKKGKIYDIEATGLVLPYGTKTGWE
;
A
#
# COMPACT_ATOMS: atom_id res chain seq x y z
N MET A 1 41.95 -38.33 -59.97
CA MET A 1 41.81 -36.95 -59.44
C MET A 1 40.34 -36.73 -59.07
N LYS A 2 39.98 -36.93 -57.80
CA LYS A 2 38.63 -36.64 -57.26
C LYS A 2 38.83 -35.69 -56.09
N ILE A 3 38.33 -34.46 -56.20
CA ILE A 3 38.42 -33.44 -55.16
C ILE A 3 37.18 -33.57 -54.29
N VAL A 4 37.37 -33.93 -53.02
CA VAL A 4 36.34 -33.91 -51.98
C VAL A 4 36.36 -32.52 -51.33
N LYS A 5 35.26 -31.77 -51.41
CA LYS A 5 35.09 -30.50 -50.68
C LYS A 5 34.62 -30.81 -49.27
N ILE A 6 35.44 -30.49 -48.27
CA ILE A 6 35.08 -30.49 -46.85
C ILE A 6 34.47 -29.12 -46.55
N GLY A 7 33.18 -29.09 -46.18
CA GLY A 7 32.52 -27.88 -45.69
C GLY A 7 32.76 -27.72 -44.20
N ILE A 8 33.34 -26.60 -43.79
CA ILE A 8 33.52 -26.21 -42.39
C ILE A 8 32.26 -25.47 -41.94
N PHE A 9 31.51 -26.04 -41.01
CA PHE A 9 30.44 -25.35 -40.28
C PHE A 9 31.07 -24.60 -39.10
N ALA A 10 31.08 -23.26 -39.16
CA ALA A 10 31.46 -22.43 -38.02
C ALA A 10 30.23 -22.23 -37.11
N ALA A 11 30.27 -22.82 -35.91
CA ALA A 11 29.28 -22.56 -34.88
C ALA A 11 29.59 -21.22 -34.20
N ILE A 12 28.72 -20.23 -34.40
CA ILE A 12 28.79 -18.94 -33.71
C ILE A 12 28.13 -19.12 -32.34
N VAL A 13 28.95 -19.13 -31.29
CA VAL A 13 28.48 -19.13 -29.89
C VAL A 13 28.20 -17.67 -29.49
N PHE A 14 26.92 -17.32 -29.34
CA PHE A 14 26.51 -16.06 -28.73
C PHE A 14 26.69 -16.15 -27.22
N LEU A 15 27.76 -15.56 -26.70
CA LEU A 15 27.95 -15.32 -25.27
C LEU A 15 27.01 -14.18 -24.83
N PHE A 16 25.84 -14.55 -24.28
CA PHE A 16 25.02 -13.61 -23.54
C PHE A 16 25.73 -13.23 -22.24
N SER A 17 26.28 -12.02 -22.17
CA SER A 17 26.76 -11.46 -20.90
C SER A 17 25.55 -11.14 -20.04
N THR A 18 25.22 -12.03 -19.10
CA THR A 18 24.32 -11.72 -18.00
C THR A 18 25.06 -10.80 -17.03
N THR A 19 24.81 -9.49 -17.12
CA THR A 19 25.27 -8.55 -16.10
C THR A 19 24.52 -8.84 -14.80
N SER A 20 25.07 -9.76 -14.00
CA SER A 20 24.69 -9.93 -12.61
C SER A 20 25.22 -8.72 -11.85
N PHE A 21 24.38 -7.71 -11.64
CA PHE A 21 24.62 -6.73 -10.59
C PHE A 21 24.54 -7.48 -9.26
N ALA A 22 25.70 -7.92 -8.77
CA ALA A 22 25.81 -8.37 -7.40
C ALA A 22 25.33 -7.23 -6.50
N TYR A 23 24.43 -7.53 -5.56
CA TYR A 23 24.15 -6.64 -4.45
C TYR A 23 25.47 -6.45 -3.71
N THR A 24 26.15 -5.32 -3.97
CA THR A 24 27.39 -5.02 -3.29
C THR A 24 27.12 -5.02 -1.79
N SER A 25 28.10 -5.40 -0.97
CA SER A 25 28.01 -5.31 0.50
C SER A 25 27.90 -3.87 1.02
N GLY A 26 27.57 -2.91 0.16
CA GLY A 26 27.43 -1.48 0.42
C GLY A 26 25.99 -1.01 0.59
N HIS A 27 25.86 0.26 0.96
CA HIS A 27 24.62 1.00 1.10
C HIS A 27 23.93 1.14 -0.25
N CYS A 28 22.70 0.67 -0.38
CA CYS A 28 21.95 0.74 -1.63
C CYS A 28 21.30 2.11 -1.83
N ASP A 29 21.49 2.68 -3.02
CA ASP A 29 20.70 3.82 -3.47
C ASP A 29 19.26 3.39 -3.83
N ARG A 30 18.46 4.37 -4.28
CA ARG A 30 17.05 4.15 -4.60
C ARG A 30 16.87 3.10 -5.71
N GLU A 31 17.71 3.14 -6.74
CA GLU A 31 17.61 2.21 -7.88
C GLU A 31 17.97 0.80 -7.47
N CYS A 32 19.03 0.61 -6.66
CA CYS A 32 19.38 -0.68 -6.08
C CYS A 32 18.21 -1.25 -5.25
N LEU A 33 17.60 -0.44 -4.37
CA LEU A 33 16.49 -0.87 -3.52
C LEU A 33 15.25 -1.27 -4.33
N VAL A 34 14.89 -0.48 -5.35
CA VAL A 34 13.80 -0.83 -6.27
C VAL A 34 14.12 -2.10 -7.05
N LYS A 35 15.38 -2.30 -7.47
CA LYS A 35 15.80 -3.54 -8.11
C LYS A 35 15.66 -4.74 -7.18
N MET A 36 16.06 -4.63 -5.91
CA MET A 36 15.86 -5.69 -4.90
C MET A 36 14.40 -6.08 -4.77
N MET A 37 13.51 -5.10 -4.69
CA MET A 37 12.07 -5.36 -4.64
C MET A 37 11.57 -6.07 -5.91
N LYS A 38 12.03 -5.66 -7.09
CA LYS A 38 11.64 -6.32 -8.35
C LYS A 38 12.15 -7.76 -8.44
N ASP A 39 13.40 -8.00 -8.06
CA ASP A 39 13.98 -9.34 -7.99
C ASP A 39 13.22 -10.22 -6.99
N TYR A 40 12.83 -9.66 -5.84
CA TYR A 40 12.00 -10.33 -4.83
C TYR A 40 10.62 -10.73 -5.35
N LEU A 41 9.92 -9.82 -6.03
CA LEU A 41 8.61 -10.10 -6.63
C LEU A 41 8.72 -11.17 -7.74
N ALA A 42 9.79 -11.15 -8.54
CA ALA A 42 10.05 -12.20 -9.53
C ALA A 42 10.34 -13.55 -8.86
N ALA A 43 11.09 -13.56 -7.76
CA ALA A 43 11.39 -14.76 -6.98
C ALA A 43 10.13 -15.40 -6.36
N LEU A 44 9.17 -14.58 -5.91
CA LEU A 44 7.86 -15.06 -5.43
C LEU A 44 7.14 -15.88 -6.52
N VAL A 45 7.02 -15.32 -7.73
CA VAL A 45 6.37 -16.01 -8.87
C VAL A 45 7.13 -17.25 -9.31
N ALA A 46 8.46 -17.23 -9.20
CA ALA A 46 9.30 -18.38 -9.51
C ALA A 46 9.31 -19.45 -8.41
N HIS A 47 8.62 -19.22 -7.28
CA HIS A 47 8.64 -20.08 -6.10
C HIS A 47 10.07 -20.41 -5.63
N ASN A 48 10.99 -19.44 -5.74
CA ASN A 48 12.41 -19.66 -5.50
C ASN A 48 12.98 -18.63 -4.51
N PRO A 49 12.84 -18.85 -3.20
CA PRO A 49 13.41 -17.97 -2.18
C PRO A 49 14.93 -17.81 -2.26
N SER A 50 15.64 -18.80 -2.82
CA SER A 50 17.11 -18.75 -2.96
C SER A 50 17.57 -17.81 -4.06
N ALA A 51 16.65 -17.28 -4.89
CA ALA A 51 16.95 -16.31 -5.93
C ALA A 51 17.23 -14.89 -5.40
N VAL A 52 16.95 -14.63 -4.12
CA VAL A 52 17.22 -13.35 -3.45
C VAL A 52 18.02 -13.54 -2.17
N PRO A 53 18.86 -12.57 -1.77
CA PRO A 53 19.76 -12.74 -0.64
C PRO A 53 19.03 -12.48 0.69
N PHE A 54 18.50 -13.52 1.33
CA PHE A 54 17.99 -13.39 2.69
C PHE A 54 19.11 -13.38 3.74
N ASP A 55 18.89 -12.60 4.80
CA ASP A 55 19.67 -12.72 6.03
C ASP A 55 19.34 -14.04 6.74
N GLN A 56 20.31 -14.60 7.48
CA GLN A 56 20.12 -15.84 8.22
C GLN A 56 19.00 -15.73 9.28
N TYR A 57 18.77 -14.53 9.79
CA TYR A 57 17.75 -14.23 10.81
C TYR A 57 16.62 -13.36 10.25
N VAL A 58 16.26 -13.58 8.98
CA VAL A 58 15.16 -12.84 8.36
C VAL A 58 13.86 -13.05 9.15
N LYS A 59 13.17 -11.95 9.45
CA LYS A 59 11.80 -11.98 9.94
C LYS A 59 10.84 -11.77 8.76
N TYR A 60 9.94 -12.72 8.55
CA TYR A 60 8.95 -12.67 7.48
C TYR A 60 7.54 -12.77 8.05
N THR A 61 6.66 -11.85 7.64
CA THR A 61 5.24 -11.90 7.98
C THR A 61 4.37 -11.80 6.74
N GLN A 62 3.28 -12.56 6.70
CA GLN A 62 2.21 -12.38 5.72
C GLN A 62 0.87 -12.23 6.42
N ASN A 63 0.14 -11.14 6.09
CA ASN A 63 -1.12 -10.78 6.73
C ASN A 63 -1.02 -10.89 8.25
N THR A 64 0.04 -10.28 8.81
CA THR A 64 0.42 -10.24 10.24
C THR A 64 0.97 -11.53 10.87
N ALA A 65 0.82 -12.68 10.22
CA ALA A 65 1.37 -13.94 10.74
C ALA A 65 2.87 -14.03 10.43
N GLU A 66 3.69 -14.25 11.46
CA GLU A 66 5.10 -14.60 11.28
C GLU A 66 5.20 -16.04 10.78
N ILE A 67 5.73 -16.22 9.57
CA ILE A 67 5.82 -17.51 8.88
C ILE A 67 7.21 -17.67 8.26
N PRO A 68 7.69 -18.91 8.01
CA PRO A 68 8.99 -19.10 7.36
C PRO A 68 8.99 -18.59 5.92
N VAL A 69 10.13 -18.10 5.46
CA VAL A 69 10.36 -17.83 4.03
C VAL A 69 10.15 -19.13 3.24
N GLY A 70 9.47 -19.04 2.09
CA GLY A 70 9.01 -20.19 1.33
C GLY A 70 7.55 -20.57 1.61
N TYR A 71 6.89 -19.98 2.60
CA TYR A 71 5.46 -20.20 2.87
C TYR A 71 4.58 -19.05 2.36
N GLY A 72 3.28 -19.30 2.25
CA GLY A 72 2.28 -18.30 1.86
C GLY A 72 2.40 -17.95 0.38
N LEU A 73 2.60 -16.67 0.07
CA LEU A 73 2.67 -16.21 -1.31
C LEU A 73 3.86 -16.80 -2.09
N TRP A 74 4.90 -17.29 -1.39
CA TRP A 74 5.98 -18.07 -1.99
C TRP A 74 5.51 -19.38 -2.63
N GLU A 75 4.38 -19.94 -2.22
CA GLU A 75 3.77 -21.14 -2.79
C GLU A 75 2.58 -20.81 -3.70
N THR A 76 1.84 -19.74 -3.40
CA THR A 76 0.57 -19.44 -4.09
C THR A 76 0.71 -18.47 -5.25
N ALA A 77 1.78 -17.65 -5.32
CA ALA A 77 1.97 -16.68 -6.40
C ALA A 77 1.97 -17.36 -7.77
N SER A 78 1.05 -16.97 -8.64
CA SER A 78 0.90 -17.57 -9.97
C SER A 78 1.23 -16.61 -11.12
N GLY A 79 1.52 -15.35 -10.80
CA GLY A 79 1.95 -14.38 -11.80
C GLY A 79 2.04 -12.94 -11.29
N GLY A 80 2.52 -12.08 -12.19
CA GLY A 80 2.69 -10.65 -11.98
C GLY A 80 4.12 -10.24 -11.62
N PRO A 81 4.33 -8.95 -11.32
CA PRO A 81 3.34 -7.88 -11.45
C PRO A 81 2.87 -7.67 -12.90
N SER A 82 1.56 -7.47 -13.15
CA SER A 82 1.02 -7.27 -14.52
C SER A 82 0.70 -5.82 -14.88
N GLU A 83 -0.02 -5.05 -14.05
CA GLU A 83 0.10 -3.58 -13.92
C GLU A 83 -0.90 -3.02 -12.88
N PHE A 84 -0.40 -2.70 -11.70
CA PHE A 84 -0.47 -1.40 -11.02
C PHE A 84 0.67 -1.49 -10.03
N GLN A 85 1.58 -0.52 -10.03
CA GLN A 85 2.80 -0.58 -9.22
C GLN A 85 3.13 0.82 -8.71
N VAL A 86 3.39 0.92 -7.41
CA VAL A 86 3.96 2.08 -6.74
C VAL A 86 5.18 1.58 -5.98
N TYR A 87 6.28 2.32 -6.04
CA TYR A 87 7.51 1.99 -5.32
C TYR A 87 7.98 3.21 -4.53
N ALA A 88 8.18 3.02 -3.22
CA ALA A 88 8.86 3.98 -2.35
C ALA A 88 10.13 3.33 -1.82
N ALA A 89 11.29 3.93 -2.10
CA ALA A 89 12.58 3.42 -1.66
C ALA A 89 13.31 4.49 -0.85
N ASP A 90 13.84 4.08 0.30
CA ASP A 90 14.49 4.94 1.28
C ASP A 90 15.94 4.49 1.48
N PRO A 91 16.89 5.10 0.76
CA PRO A 91 18.31 4.81 0.92
C PRO A 91 18.78 5.05 2.35
N VAL A 92 18.29 6.06 3.06
CA VAL A 92 18.76 6.36 4.42
C VAL A 92 18.45 5.21 5.38
N ASN A 93 17.22 4.70 5.35
CA ASN A 93 16.79 3.60 6.22
C ASN A 93 17.07 2.20 5.63
N GLN A 94 17.56 2.11 4.39
CA GLN A 94 17.74 0.85 3.66
C GLN A 94 16.46 0.01 3.59
N GLN A 95 15.34 0.66 3.25
CA GLN A 95 14.04 0.00 3.14
C GLN A 95 13.37 0.34 1.82
N VAL A 96 12.53 -0.57 1.34
CA VAL A 96 11.73 -0.37 0.13
C VAL A 96 10.35 -0.96 0.34
N VAL A 97 9.32 -0.21 -0.08
CA VAL A 97 7.94 -0.66 -0.09
C VAL A 97 7.42 -0.63 -1.53
N ALA A 98 6.67 -1.66 -1.90
CA ALA A 98 5.91 -1.69 -3.13
C ALA A 98 4.44 -1.96 -2.86
N LEU A 99 3.59 -1.38 -3.69
CA LEU A 99 2.17 -1.72 -3.79
C LEU A 99 1.92 -2.17 -5.22
N VAL A 100 1.63 -3.45 -5.42
CA VAL A 100 1.58 -4.08 -6.74
C VAL A 100 0.38 -5.00 -6.94
N MET A 101 -0.15 -5.05 -8.16
CA MET A 101 -1.09 -6.11 -8.56
C MET A 101 -0.33 -7.38 -8.92
N MET A 102 -0.72 -8.49 -8.28
CA MET A 102 -0.19 -9.84 -8.53
C MET A 102 -1.31 -10.84 -8.68
N LYS A 103 -0.95 -12.10 -8.94
CA LYS A 103 -1.90 -13.21 -9.01
C LYS A 103 -1.52 -14.34 -8.06
N GLU A 104 -2.50 -15.02 -7.49
CA GLU A 104 -2.33 -16.25 -6.70
C GLU A 104 -3.26 -17.39 -7.17
N ASN A 105 -3.04 -18.62 -6.70
CA ASN A 105 -3.95 -19.77 -6.86
C ASN A 105 -4.55 -19.96 -8.26
N LYS A 106 -3.69 -20.13 -9.28
CA LYS A 106 -4.12 -20.32 -10.68
C LYS A 106 -4.96 -19.14 -11.21
N ASN A 107 -4.43 -17.92 -11.07
CA ASN A 107 -4.84 -16.67 -11.78
C ASN A 107 -5.78 -15.70 -11.03
N GLU A 108 -6.00 -15.86 -9.73
CA GLU A 108 -6.80 -14.92 -8.91
C GLU A 108 -6.04 -13.62 -8.63
N ASP A 109 -6.66 -12.46 -8.87
CA ASP A 109 -6.01 -11.17 -8.64
C ASP A 109 -5.88 -10.85 -7.14
N ILE A 110 -4.72 -10.30 -6.76
CA ILE A 110 -4.45 -9.78 -5.42
C ILE A 110 -3.79 -8.42 -5.52
N LEU A 111 -4.08 -7.55 -4.54
CA LEU A 111 -3.29 -6.35 -4.30
C LEU A 111 -2.28 -6.68 -3.20
N LEU A 112 -1.00 -6.64 -3.56
CA LEU A 112 0.11 -6.94 -2.66
C LEU A 112 0.82 -5.65 -2.24
N GLY A 113 0.81 -5.37 -0.94
CA GLY A 113 1.78 -4.48 -0.31
C GLY A 113 2.96 -5.28 0.23
N VAL A 114 4.20 -4.93 -0.13
CA VAL A 114 5.43 -5.54 0.38
C VAL A 114 6.34 -4.47 0.95
N ARG A 115 6.87 -4.67 2.16
CA ARG A 115 8.05 -3.95 2.66
C ARG A 115 9.22 -4.91 2.80
N LEU A 116 10.39 -4.47 2.36
CA LEU A 116 11.67 -5.11 2.63
C LEU A 116 12.57 -4.16 3.42
N ALA A 117 13.24 -4.66 4.46
CA ALA A 117 14.41 -3.99 5.04
C ALA A 117 15.68 -4.73 4.67
N ILE A 118 16.71 -3.97 4.30
CA ILE A 118 17.98 -4.49 3.80
C ILE A 118 19.07 -4.18 4.83
N ARG A 119 19.83 -5.20 5.22
CA ARG A 119 21.02 -5.07 6.05
C ARG A 119 22.18 -5.76 5.35
N ARG A 120 23.27 -5.00 5.09
CA ARG A 120 24.49 -5.51 4.44
C ARG A 120 24.21 -6.25 3.12
N GLY A 121 23.34 -5.67 2.29
CA GLY A 121 22.94 -6.25 1.00
C GLY A 121 21.99 -7.45 1.08
N LYS A 122 21.49 -7.81 2.27
CA LYS A 122 20.57 -8.93 2.48
C LYS A 122 19.21 -8.47 3.02
N ILE A 123 18.15 -9.16 2.61
CA ILE A 123 16.79 -8.95 3.12
C ILE A 123 16.73 -9.48 4.55
N SER A 124 16.63 -8.57 5.51
CA SER A 124 16.54 -8.91 6.93
C SER A 124 15.12 -8.91 7.47
N GLU A 125 14.20 -8.24 6.78
CA GLU A 125 12.79 -8.20 7.11
C GLU A 125 11.97 -8.18 5.83
N ALA A 126 10.86 -8.93 5.82
CA ALA A 126 9.87 -8.92 4.75
C ALA A 126 8.45 -8.92 5.34
N GLU A 127 7.62 -7.97 4.93
CA GLU A 127 6.26 -7.80 5.45
C GLU A 127 5.27 -7.71 4.29
N HIS A 128 4.36 -8.68 4.19
CA HIS A 128 3.33 -8.77 3.16
C HIS A 128 1.94 -8.42 3.70
N HIS A 129 1.24 -7.57 2.97
CA HIS A 129 -0.22 -7.41 3.01
C HIS A 129 -0.80 -7.90 1.68
N VAL A 130 -1.42 -9.07 1.71
CA VAL A 130 -2.09 -9.71 0.57
C VAL A 130 -3.59 -9.47 0.71
N VAL A 131 -4.12 -8.53 -0.07
CA VAL A 131 -5.56 -8.22 -0.14
C VAL A 131 -6.17 -9.03 -1.29
N LYS A 132 -7.26 -9.74 -1.01
CA LYS A 132 -7.90 -10.65 -1.96
C LYS A 132 -8.76 -9.92 -3.00
N SER A 133 -9.01 -10.57 -4.13
CA SER A 133 -9.80 -10.05 -5.26
C SER A 133 -11.18 -9.50 -4.87
N ASN A 134 -11.85 -10.10 -3.88
CA ASN A 134 -13.17 -9.69 -3.42
C ASN A 134 -13.15 -8.43 -2.53
N GLU A 135 -11.96 -7.96 -2.12
CA GLU A 135 -11.77 -6.79 -1.26
C GLU A 135 -11.10 -5.61 -2.00
N ILE A 136 -10.84 -5.74 -3.31
CA ILE A 136 -10.20 -4.72 -4.14
C ILE A 136 -11.16 -4.10 -5.16
N THR A 137 -10.96 -2.82 -5.48
CA THR A 137 -11.65 -2.12 -6.58
C THR A 137 -10.71 -2.06 -7.79
N ILE A 138 -10.73 -3.12 -8.61
CA ILE A 138 -9.74 -3.37 -9.67
C ILE A 138 -9.69 -2.28 -10.76
N ASN A 139 -10.80 -1.61 -11.04
CA ASN A 139 -10.88 -0.54 -12.07
C ASN A 139 -9.93 0.63 -11.75
N ASN A 140 -9.68 0.89 -10.47
CA ASN A 140 -8.79 1.95 -10.00
C ASN A 140 -7.35 1.45 -9.79
N LEU A 141 -7.10 0.15 -9.98
CA LEU A 141 -5.80 -0.53 -9.81
C LEU A 141 -5.26 -1.04 -11.16
N GLN A 142 -5.55 -0.32 -12.26
CA GLN A 142 -4.96 -0.59 -13.57
C GLN A 142 -3.63 0.16 -13.76
N LYS A 143 -3.54 1.39 -13.24
CA LYS A 143 -2.36 2.25 -13.33
C LYS A 143 -2.26 3.15 -12.11
N PRO A 144 -1.03 3.53 -11.71
CA PRO A 144 -0.87 4.44 -10.59
C PRO A 144 -1.32 5.84 -10.93
N ARG A 145 -1.85 6.53 -9.93
CA ARG A 145 -2.05 7.98 -10.01
C ARG A 145 -0.67 8.62 -10.28
N PRO A 146 -0.57 9.58 -11.22
CA PRO A 146 0.73 10.16 -11.61
C PRO A 146 1.54 10.68 -10.42
N GLY A 147 0.87 11.31 -9.44
CA GLY A 147 1.48 11.80 -8.21
C GLY A 147 2.27 10.73 -7.44
N LEU A 148 1.88 9.46 -7.49
CA LEU A 148 2.53 8.36 -6.78
C LEU A 148 3.80 7.84 -7.45
N VAL A 149 4.06 8.20 -8.72
CA VAL A 149 5.20 7.68 -9.49
C VAL A 149 6.10 8.76 -10.07
N GLU A 150 5.63 10.00 -10.17
CA GLU A 150 6.44 11.13 -10.65
C GLU A 150 7.49 11.56 -9.63
N ASP A 151 8.66 11.93 -10.15
CA ASP A 151 9.69 12.60 -9.36
C ASP A 151 9.21 13.99 -8.96
N ILE A 152 9.42 14.34 -7.69
CA ILE A 152 9.11 15.66 -7.20
C ILE A 152 10.24 16.64 -7.59
N LYS A 153 9.84 17.81 -8.11
CA LYS A 153 10.78 18.88 -8.43
C LYS A 153 11.51 19.34 -7.16
N PRO A 154 12.80 19.70 -7.22
CA PRO A 154 13.55 20.11 -6.04
C PRO A 154 12.88 21.21 -5.20
N GLU A 155 12.29 22.22 -5.83
CA GLU A 155 11.57 23.33 -5.20
C GLU A 155 10.25 22.94 -4.53
N ASP A 156 9.71 21.78 -4.89
CA ASP A 156 8.45 21.24 -4.38
C ASP A 156 8.69 20.24 -3.23
N ARG A 157 9.95 19.85 -2.98
CA ARG A 157 10.34 18.87 -1.96
C ARG A 157 9.99 19.35 -0.56
N THR A 158 9.51 18.40 0.24
CA THR A 158 9.31 18.59 1.67
C THR A 158 10.52 17.96 2.37
N PRO A 159 11.14 18.64 3.36
CA PRO A 159 12.22 18.05 4.14
C PRO A 159 11.83 16.71 4.75
N ARG A 160 12.76 15.75 4.77
CA ARG A 160 12.54 14.37 5.26
C ARG A 160 11.85 14.30 6.62
N ASN A 161 12.35 15.05 7.61
CA ASN A 161 11.76 15.07 8.95
C ASN A 161 10.32 15.60 8.94
N LEU A 162 10.03 16.61 8.12
CA LEU A 162 8.66 17.12 7.98
C LEU A 162 7.76 16.12 7.25
N MET A 163 8.27 15.37 6.26
CA MET A 163 7.50 14.25 5.67
C MET A 163 7.18 13.18 6.72
N PHE A 164 8.10 12.93 7.65
CA PHE A 164 7.88 12.01 8.76
C PHE A 164 6.72 12.47 9.65
N ASP A 165 6.80 13.71 10.12
CA ASP A 165 5.78 14.30 11.01
C ASP A 165 4.41 14.36 10.34
N ILE A 166 4.35 14.77 9.06
CA ILE A 166 3.11 14.83 8.28
C ILE A 166 2.48 13.44 8.12
N GLY A 167 3.29 12.42 7.84
CA GLY A 167 2.81 11.03 7.70
C GLY A 167 2.20 10.50 8.99
N LEU A 168 2.77 10.86 10.16
CA LEU A 168 2.20 10.49 11.46
C LEU A 168 0.95 11.29 11.82
N ALA A 169 0.93 12.58 11.49
CA ALA A 169 -0.20 13.47 11.75
C ALA A 169 -1.51 12.99 11.09
N TYR A 170 -1.44 12.25 9.98
CA TYR A 170 -2.60 11.59 9.38
C TYR A 170 -3.34 10.66 10.36
N TYR A 171 -2.61 9.94 11.21
CA TYR A 171 -3.25 9.05 12.19
C TYR A 171 -3.85 9.84 13.34
N ASP A 172 -3.23 10.97 13.73
CA ASP A 172 -3.76 11.86 14.76
C ASP A 172 -5.05 12.55 14.29
N SER A 173 -5.13 12.98 13.03
CA SER A 173 -6.34 13.59 12.48
C SER A 173 -7.53 12.63 12.49
N LEU A 174 -7.31 11.34 12.18
CA LEU A 174 -8.35 10.31 12.23
C LEU A 174 -8.88 10.09 13.65
N THR A 175 -8.00 9.80 14.61
CA THR A 175 -8.42 9.53 15.99
C THR A 175 -8.85 10.77 16.77
N GLY A 176 -8.38 11.96 16.35
CA GLY A 176 -8.82 13.25 16.90
C GLY A 176 -10.13 13.75 16.29
N GLU A 177 -10.63 13.10 15.23
CA GLU A 177 -11.81 13.54 14.46
C GLU A 177 -11.72 15.01 14.04
N ASP A 178 -10.51 15.42 13.65
CA ASP A 178 -10.15 16.78 13.28
C ASP A 178 -9.13 16.73 12.13
N GLY A 179 -9.63 17.01 10.92
CA GLY A 179 -8.80 17.00 9.73
C GLY A 179 -7.73 18.09 9.72
N THR A 180 -7.87 19.13 10.54
CA THR A 180 -6.89 20.24 10.60
C THR A 180 -5.59 19.85 11.28
N LEU A 181 -5.55 18.70 11.96
CA LEU A 181 -4.35 18.16 12.61
C LEU A 181 -3.30 17.66 11.61
N ALA A 182 -3.67 17.43 10.34
CA ALA A 182 -2.74 17.06 9.28
C ALA A 182 -2.88 18.01 8.09
N PRO A 183 -1.76 18.35 7.40
CA PRO A 183 -1.81 19.31 6.31
C PRO A 183 -2.26 18.64 5.00
N TYR A 184 -3.55 18.60 4.74
CA TYR A 184 -4.07 18.10 3.46
C TYR A 184 -4.02 19.19 2.38
N ALA A 185 -3.72 18.79 1.15
CA ALA A 185 -4.03 19.60 -0.03
C ALA A 185 -5.55 19.59 -0.27
N LEU A 186 -6.09 20.62 -0.92
CA LEU A 186 -7.53 20.71 -1.19
C LEU A 186 -7.98 19.58 -2.12
N GLU A 187 -7.12 19.24 -3.07
CA GLU A 187 -7.26 18.15 -4.03
C GLU A 187 -6.93 16.76 -3.47
N CYS A 188 -6.64 16.65 -2.16
CA CYS A 188 -6.28 15.38 -1.55
C CYS A 188 -7.30 14.29 -1.87
N GLN A 189 -6.81 13.13 -2.31
CA GLN A 189 -7.62 11.94 -2.53
C GLN A 189 -7.05 10.72 -1.81
N ARG A 190 -7.92 10.03 -1.07
CA ARG A 190 -7.64 8.75 -0.43
C ARG A 190 -8.25 7.60 -1.22
N ARG A 191 -7.43 6.58 -1.49
CA ARG A 191 -7.85 5.27 -1.97
C ARG A 191 -7.42 4.19 -0.99
N GLU A 192 -8.29 3.23 -0.73
CA GLU A 192 -8.00 2.03 0.04
C GLU A 192 -8.41 0.81 -0.77
N ASN A 193 -7.48 -0.12 -0.97
CA ASN A 193 -7.68 -1.29 -1.83
C ASN A 193 -8.21 -0.91 -3.24
N GLY A 194 -7.86 0.28 -3.73
CA GLY A 194 -8.37 0.86 -4.98
C GLY A 194 -9.72 1.58 -4.89
N GLY A 195 -10.49 1.39 -3.81
CA GLY A 195 -11.75 2.10 -3.59
C GLY A 195 -11.49 3.55 -3.18
N ILE A 196 -12.17 4.51 -3.81
CA ILE A 196 -12.07 5.92 -3.42
C ILE A 196 -12.87 6.12 -2.14
N SER A 197 -12.20 6.45 -1.04
CA SER A 197 -12.85 6.66 0.25
C SER A 197 -13.20 8.13 0.50
N VAL A 198 -12.33 9.04 0.03
CA VAL A 198 -12.57 10.49 0.09
C VAL A 198 -11.76 11.22 -0.98
N GLY A 199 -12.30 12.33 -1.47
CA GLY A 199 -11.63 13.17 -2.45
C GLY A 199 -11.75 12.61 -3.87
N GLY A 200 -11.09 13.29 -4.80
CA GLY A 200 -11.21 13.00 -6.23
C GLY A 200 -12.59 13.31 -6.81
N PRO A 201 -12.81 13.03 -8.11
CA PRO A 201 -14.13 13.10 -8.72
C PRO A 201 -15.07 12.17 -7.94
N LYS A 202 -16.27 12.65 -7.56
CA LYS A 202 -17.29 11.75 -7.03
C LYS A 202 -17.47 10.63 -8.05
N GLU A 203 -17.15 9.39 -7.68
CA GLU A 203 -17.69 8.26 -8.43
C GLU A 203 -19.21 8.50 -8.47
N ALA A 204 -19.83 8.28 -9.62
CA ALA A 204 -21.29 8.25 -9.65
C ALA A 204 -21.71 7.35 -8.47
N PRO A 205 -22.72 7.75 -7.66
CA PRO A 205 -23.28 6.81 -6.71
C PRO A 205 -23.44 5.53 -7.51
N ARG A 206 -22.87 4.41 -7.04
CA ARG A 206 -23.29 3.14 -7.64
C ARG A 206 -24.80 3.23 -7.59
N ASP A 207 -25.46 3.15 -8.75
CA ASP A 207 -26.90 2.99 -8.81
C ASP A 207 -27.18 1.63 -8.20
N PHE A 208 -27.03 1.53 -6.88
CA PHE A 208 -27.95 0.77 -6.09
C PHE A 208 -29.26 1.53 -6.27
N ALA A 209 -29.98 1.21 -7.35
CA ALA A 209 -31.40 0.95 -7.14
C ALA A 209 -31.41 0.04 -5.91
N PRO A 210 -31.88 0.51 -4.74
CA PRO A 210 -31.77 -0.28 -3.53
C PRO A 210 -32.36 -1.64 -3.90
N PRO A 211 -31.59 -2.75 -3.84
CA PRO A 211 -32.20 -4.05 -3.97
C PRO A 211 -33.39 -4.08 -3.02
N GLU A 212 -34.52 -4.63 -3.44
CA GLU A 212 -35.67 -4.75 -2.54
C GLU A 212 -35.20 -5.37 -1.22
N GLY A 213 -35.34 -4.63 -0.10
CA GLY A 213 -34.85 -5.05 1.22
C GLY A 213 -33.57 -4.39 1.75
N VAL A 214 -33.06 -3.29 1.16
CA VAL A 214 -31.98 -2.51 1.81
C VAL A 214 -32.43 -1.95 3.16
N ASP A 215 -31.62 -2.18 4.19
CA ASP A 215 -31.80 -1.65 5.53
C ASP A 215 -31.95 -0.11 5.53
N PRO A 216 -33.05 0.46 6.07
CA PRO A 216 -33.25 1.91 6.19
C PRO A 216 -32.08 2.65 6.87
N GLU A 217 -31.37 2.00 7.80
CA GLU A 217 -30.20 2.58 8.46
C GLU A 217 -29.01 2.73 7.51
N MET A 218 -28.81 1.78 6.59
CA MET A 218 -27.77 1.84 5.57
C MET A 218 -28.07 2.93 4.52
N MET A 219 -29.34 3.16 4.19
CA MET A 219 -29.74 4.27 3.33
C MET A 219 -29.49 5.63 3.99
N LYS A 220 -29.77 5.75 5.30
CA LYS A 220 -29.47 6.97 6.08
C LYS A 220 -27.96 7.24 6.12
N LEU A 221 -27.14 6.21 6.34
CA LEU A 221 -25.69 6.30 6.30
C LEU A 221 -25.20 6.75 4.91
N GLY A 222 -25.66 6.12 3.84
CA GLY A 222 -25.28 6.50 2.47
C GLY A 222 -25.65 7.95 2.13
N LYS A 223 -26.84 8.41 2.52
CA LYS A 223 -27.27 9.80 2.35
C LYS A 223 -26.38 10.76 3.12
N ALA A 224 -26.08 10.47 4.38
CA ALA A 224 -25.21 11.30 5.21
C ALA A 224 -23.80 11.43 4.61
N LEU A 225 -23.22 10.31 4.17
CA LEU A 225 -21.90 10.28 3.52
C LEU A 225 -21.88 11.09 2.21
N SER A 226 -22.98 11.09 1.45
CA SER A 226 -23.09 11.90 0.22
C SER A 226 -23.14 13.41 0.45
N LEU A 227 -23.58 13.83 1.65
CA LEU A 227 -23.66 15.22 2.09
C LEU A 227 -22.39 15.68 2.82
N ALA A 228 -21.55 14.75 3.28
CA ALA A 228 -20.28 15.07 3.92
C ALA A 228 -19.34 15.79 2.92
N PRO A 229 -18.43 16.67 3.41
CA PRO A 229 -17.42 17.29 2.56
C PRO A 229 -16.59 16.23 1.83
N ASN A 230 -16.40 16.39 0.51
CA ASN A 230 -15.62 15.46 -0.31
C ASN A 230 -14.13 15.84 -0.38
N THR A 231 -13.57 16.35 0.72
CA THR A 231 -12.16 16.68 0.86
C THR A 231 -11.59 15.86 2.02
N CYS A 232 -10.35 15.39 1.94
CA CYS A 232 -9.73 14.61 3.02
C CYS A 232 -9.91 15.29 4.39
N GLU A 233 -9.51 16.56 4.50
CA GLU A 233 -9.65 17.37 5.72
C GLU A 233 -11.11 17.46 6.20
N GLY A 234 -12.00 17.92 5.31
CA GLY A 234 -13.40 18.16 5.65
C GLY A 234 -14.15 16.89 6.06
N GLN A 235 -13.87 15.73 5.45
CA GLN A 235 -14.56 14.48 5.79
C GLN A 235 -14.11 13.94 7.16
N ILE A 236 -12.81 14.04 7.47
CA ILE A 236 -12.28 13.68 8.80
C ILE A 236 -12.85 14.63 9.86
N THR A 237 -12.81 15.93 9.60
CA THR A 237 -13.37 16.97 10.50
C THR A 237 -14.87 16.79 10.73
N ALA A 238 -15.60 16.29 9.73
CA ALA A 238 -17.02 15.99 9.84
C ALA A 238 -17.33 14.79 10.76
N GLY A 239 -16.33 14.04 11.24
CA GLY A 239 -16.52 12.90 12.16
C GLY A 239 -16.94 11.61 11.47
N VAL A 240 -16.81 11.52 10.14
CA VAL A 240 -17.24 10.34 9.34
C VAL A 240 -16.47 9.07 9.69
N TRP A 241 -15.30 9.21 10.31
CA TRP A 241 -14.37 8.13 10.64
C TRP A 241 -14.36 7.78 12.13
N GLY A 242 -15.26 8.35 12.94
CA GLY A 242 -15.29 8.17 14.39
C GLY A 242 -15.53 6.72 14.86
N TYR A 243 -15.89 5.82 13.96
CA TYR A 243 -15.97 4.39 14.24
C TYR A 243 -14.60 3.71 14.47
N ILE A 244 -13.48 4.37 14.09
CA ILE A 244 -12.13 3.90 14.38
C ILE A 244 -11.81 4.24 15.84
N SER A 245 -11.79 3.23 16.72
CA SER A 245 -11.62 3.48 18.15
C SER A 245 -10.19 3.79 18.55
N GLU A 246 -9.21 3.22 17.85
CA GLU A 246 -7.79 3.44 18.12
C GLU A 246 -6.94 3.10 16.89
N ILE A 247 -5.77 3.72 16.76
CA ILE A 247 -4.77 3.34 15.76
C ILE A 247 -3.46 3.06 16.47
N ARG A 248 -3.05 1.78 16.49
CA ARG A 248 -1.82 1.30 17.15
C ARG A 248 -0.74 0.97 16.14
N ASN A 249 0.48 0.72 16.65
CA ASN A 249 1.64 0.26 15.88
C ASN A 249 1.90 1.13 14.64
N ARG A 250 1.76 2.46 14.82
CA ARG A 250 2.01 3.47 13.79
C ARG A 250 3.52 3.51 13.51
N ARG A 251 3.96 2.83 12.45
CA ARG A 251 5.36 2.72 12.04
C ARG A 251 5.53 3.43 10.70
N LEU A 252 6.07 4.64 10.71
CA LEU A 252 6.46 5.34 9.48
C LEU A 252 7.91 4.97 9.15
N LEU A 253 8.11 4.08 8.18
CA LEU A 253 9.38 3.38 7.98
C LEU A 253 10.17 3.82 6.75
N VAL A 254 9.48 4.32 5.72
CA VAL A 254 10.08 4.65 4.43
C VAL A 254 9.76 6.09 4.06
N ILE A 255 10.80 6.85 3.75
CA ILE A 255 10.70 8.19 3.15
C ILE A 255 11.51 8.20 1.86
N ASP A 256 10.82 8.29 0.74
CA ASP A 256 11.37 8.44 -0.61
C ASP A 256 11.31 9.91 -1.02
N GLU A 257 12.38 10.65 -0.76
CA GLU A 257 12.48 12.11 -1.03
C GLU A 257 12.41 12.43 -2.53
N GLN A 258 12.85 11.50 -3.40
CA GLN A 258 12.79 11.67 -4.85
C GLN A 258 11.34 11.61 -5.34
N LYS A 259 10.52 10.73 -4.77
CA LYS A 259 9.09 10.62 -5.10
C LYS A 259 8.22 11.51 -4.21
N GLY A 260 8.73 12.05 -3.12
CA GLY A 260 7.91 12.71 -2.11
C GLY A 260 6.91 11.73 -1.49
N LEU A 261 7.29 10.48 -1.26
CA LEU A 261 6.43 9.47 -0.62
C LEU A 261 6.90 9.21 0.81
N ALA A 262 5.97 9.28 1.77
CA ALA A 262 6.16 8.73 3.11
C ALA A 262 5.25 7.51 3.26
N VAL A 263 5.77 6.40 3.79
CA VAL A 263 5.01 5.15 3.93
C VAL A 263 4.90 4.72 5.38
N GLY A 264 3.66 4.61 5.84
CA GLY A 264 3.28 4.21 7.19
C GLY A 264 2.60 2.85 7.23
N PHE A 265 2.87 2.11 8.29
CA PHE A 265 2.17 0.88 8.68
C PHE A 265 1.41 1.16 9.97
N SER A 266 0.20 0.62 10.10
CA SER A 266 -0.65 0.86 11.26
C SER A 266 -1.63 -0.28 11.47
N ASN A 267 -2.25 -0.36 12.64
CA ASN A 267 -3.37 -1.24 12.92
C ASN A 267 -4.56 -0.43 13.45
N LEU A 268 -5.64 -0.35 12.69
CA LEU A 268 -6.85 0.40 13.04
C LEU A 268 -7.83 -0.54 13.77
N TYR A 269 -8.18 -0.20 15.00
CA TYR A 269 -9.08 -0.99 15.84
C TYR A 269 -10.51 -0.52 15.67
N HIS A 270 -11.41 -1.51 15.56
CA HIS A 270 -12.85 -1.31 15.46
C HIS A 270 -13.51 -2.17 16.54
N ASP A 271 -13.83 -1.58 17.69
CA ASP A 271 -14.38 -2.32 18.83
C ASP A 271 -15.92 -2.36 18.89
N SER A 272 -16.59 -1.65 17.97
CA SER A 272 -18.06 -1.53 17.89
C SER A 272 -18.75 -1.00 19.17
N LYS A 273 -18.02 -0.34 20.08
CA LYS A 273 -18.63 0.31 21.25
C LYS A 273 -19.43 1.55 20.87
N LEU A 274 -18.94 2.32 19.89
CA LEU A 274 -19.68 3.45 19.35
C LEU A 274 -20.91 2.93 18.59
N LYS A 275 -22.09 3.46 18.91
CA LYS A 275 -23.36 3.09 18.26
C LYS A 275 -23.80 4.08 17.20
N GLU A 276 -23.58 5.36 17.48
CA GLU A 276 -23.85 6.45 16.54
C GLU A 276 -22.63 7.37 16.45
N MET A 277 -22.22 7.72 15.24
CA MET A 277 -21.25 8.78 14.98
C MET A 277 -21.96 10.12 14.97
N LYS A 278 -21.41 11.10 15.68
CA LYS A 278 -21.88 12.49 15.63
C LYS A 278 -21.21 13.19 14.47
N LEU A 279 -21.99 13.67 13.52
CA LEU A 279 -21.48 14.36 12.35
C LEU A 279 -21.46 15.88 12.59
N LYS A 280 -20.38 16.53 12.15
CA LYS A 280 -20.19 17.99 12.29
C LYS A 280 -20.38 18.66 10.93
N GLY A 281 -21.17 19.73 10.89
CA GLY A 281 -21.30 20.58 9.70
C GLY A 281 -22.06 19.96 8.53
N ILE A 282 -22.85 18.89 8.75
CA ILE A 282 -23.71 18.28 7.72
C ILE A 282 -25.17 18.71 7.93
N PRO A 283 -25.76 19.52 7.04
CA PRO A 283 -27.12 20.02 7.21
C PRO A 283 -28.16 18.89 7.31
N GLY A 284 -28.94 18.88 8.40
CA GLY A 284 -30.05 17.95 8.60
C GLY A 284 -29.64 16.53 8.96
N VAL A 285 -28.36 16.27 9.26
CA VAL A 285 -27.88 14.97 9.72
C VAL A 285 -26.88 15.16 10.87
N ASP A 286 -27.37 15.00 12.10
CA ASP A 286 -26.53 15.13 13.31
C ASP A 286 -25.85 13.81 13.68
N THR A 287 -26.49 12.67 13.40
CA THR A 287 -25.94 11.34 13.69
C THR A 287 -26.21 10.32 12.60
N VAL A 288 -25.30 9.35 12.50
CA VAL A 288 -25.44 8.14 11.70
C VAL A 288 -25.04 6.90 12.50
N PRO A 289 -25.60 5.72 12.18
CA PRO A 289 -25.14 4.46 12.75
C PRO A 289 -23.63 4.28 12.55
N ALA A 290 -22.94 3.83 13.61
CA ALA A 290 -21.50 3.59 13.62
C ALA A 290 -21.14 2.10 13.46
N PHE A 291 -22.11 1.24 13.13
CA PHE A 291 -21.91 -0.19 13.13
C PHE A 291 -21.06 -0.63 11.93
N GLN A 292 -19.82 -1.05 12.21
CA GLN A 292 -18.88 -1.60 11.23
C GLN A 292 -18.50 -3.05 11.55
N GLY A 293 -18.90 -3.57 12.71
CA GLY A 293 -18.44 -4.86 13.25
C GLY A 293 -17.19 -4.72 14.11
N THR A 294 -16.73 -5.85 14.66
CA THR A 294 -15.58 -5.91 15.58
C THR A 294 -14.39 -6.55 14.87
N PHE A 295 -13.41 -5.74 14.48
CA PHE A 295 -12.26 -6.18 13.70
C PHE A 295 -11.03 -5.28 13.90
N ASN A 296 -9.88 -5.76 13.46
CA ASN A 296 -8.66 -4.99 13.33
C ASN A 296 -8.35 -4.81 11.85
N MET A 297 -7.80 -3.65 11.48
CA MET A 297 -7.37 -3.38 10.12
C MET A 297 -5.90 -2.96 10.05
N PRO A 298 -4.97 -3.95 9.94
CA PRO A 298 -3.61 -3.69 9.54
C PRO A 298 -3.60 -3.03 8.16
N ALA A 299 -2.89 -1.91 8.04
CA ALA A 299 -2.89 -1.10 6.85
C ALA A 299 -1.51 -0.56 6.49
N ILE A 300 -1.26 -0.41 5.20
CA ILE A 300 -0.10 0.30 4.64
C ILE A 300 -0.65 1.57 4.00
N HIS A 301 -0.01 2.71 4.26
CA HIS A 301 -0.41 4.01 3.71
C HIS A 301 0.77 4.65 2.99
N PHE A 302 0.63 4.92 1.70
CA PHE A 302 1.54 5.74 0.92
C PHE A 302 0.99 7.17 0.87
N PHE A 303 1.71 8.11 1.46
CA PHE A 303 1.37 9.54 1.45
C PHE A 303 2.23 10.26 0.42
N LYS A 304 1.63 10.81 -0.64
CA LYS A 304 2.30 11.78 -1.52
C LYS A 304 2.33 13.13 -0.83
N ILE A 305 3.53 13.56 -0.46
CA ILE A 305 3.78 14.81 0.24
C ILE A 305 4.60 15.75 -0.65
N LYS A 306 4.05 16.95 -0.87
CA LYS A 306 4.65 18.01 -1.66
C LYS A 306 4.37 19.35 -0.99
N LYS A 307 5.33 20.27 -0.97
CA LYS A 307 5.18 21.60 -0.35
C LYS A 307 4.55 21.53 1.07
N GLY A 308 4.92 20.53 1.86
CA GLY A 308 4.40 20.33 3.22
C GLY A 308 2.94 19.91 3.31
N LYS A 309 2.33 19.38 2.24
CA LYS A 309 0.92 18.91 2.25
C LYS A 309 0.76 17.52 1.65
N ILE A 310 -0.27 16.80 2.08
CA ILE A 310 -0.68 15.48 1.56
C ILE A 310 -1.60 15.66 0.36
N TYR A 311 -1.20 15.14 -0.81
CA TYR A 311 -1.95 15.21 -2.07
C TYR A 311 -2.63 13.88 -2.42
N ASP A 312 -1.97 12.76 -2.13
CA ASP A 312 -2.50 11.43 -2.41
C ASP A 312 -2.28 10.54 -1.19
N ILE A 313 -3.28 9.74 -0.86
CA ILE A 313 -3.17 8.63 0.08
C ILE A 313 -3.56 7.37 -0.68
N GLU A 314 -2.63 6.45 -0.86
CA GLU A 314 -2.88 5.14 -1.46
C GLU A 314 -2.63 4.08 -0.39
N ALA A 315 -3.65 3.32 -0.04
CA ALA A 315 -3.60 2.43 1.10
C ALA A 315 -4.02 1.00 0.77
N THR A 316 -3.49 0.05 1.54
CA THR A 316 -4.08 -1.28 1.71
C THR A 316 -4.66 -1.39 3.10
N GLY A 317 -5.76 -2.14 3.23
CA GLY A 317 -6.36 -2.51 4.50
C GLY A 317 -6.76 -3.98 4.49
N LEU A 318 -6.39 -4.72 5.53
CA LEU A 318 -6.79 -6.11 5.74
C LEU A 318 -7.86 -6.18 6.83
N VAL A 319 -9.04 -6.73 6.58
CA VAL A 319 -10.02 -6.95 7.65
C VAL A 319 -9.72 -8.26 8.37
N LEU A 320 -9.12 -8.17 9.56
CA LEU A 320 -8.74 -9.33 10.37
C LEU A 320 -9.53 -9.38 11.69
N PRO A 321 -9.67 -10.56 12.33
CA PRO A 321 -10.33 -10.66 13.64
C PRO A 321 -9.78 -9.67 14.67
N TYR A 322 -10.67 -9.11 15.47
CA TYR A 322 -10.29 -8.15 16.51
C TYR A 322 -9.27 -8.75 17.49
N GLY A 323 -8.28 -7.94 17.88
CA GLY A 323 -7.17 -8.38 18.74
C GLY A 323 -6.00 -9.00 17.98
N THR A 324 -6.10 -9.19 16.66
CA THR A 324 -4.96 -9.59 15.82
C THR A 324 -3.83 -8.56 15.94
N LYS A 325 -2.64 -9.04 16.29
CA LYS A 325 -1.39 -8.26 16.35
C LYS A 325 -0.84 -8.03 14.94
N THR A 326 0.14 -7.13 14.81
CA THR A 326 0.77 -6.87 13.49
C THR A 326 1.91 -7.82 13.13
N GLY A 327 2.42 -8.58 14.11
CA GLY A 327 3.67 -9.32 13.97
C GLY A 327 4.93 -8.47 14.15
N TRP A 328 4.81 -7.15 14.34
CA TRP A 328 5.91 -6.18 14.44
C TRP A 328 5.84 -5.32 15.72
N GLU A 329 5.20 -5.85 16.76
CA GLU A 329 5.09 -5.28 18.11
C GLU A 329 6.28 -5.65 19.00
#